data_AF-A0A6J4XP07-F1
#
_entry.id   AF-A0A6J4XP07-F1
#
_cell.length_a   1.000
_cell.length_b   1.000
_cell.length_c   1.000
_cell.angle_alpha   90.00
_cell.angle_beta   90.00
_cell.angle_gamma   90.00
#
_symmetry.space_group_name_H-M   'P 1'
#
loop_
_entity.id
_entity.type
_entity.pdbx_description
1 polymer ?
#
loop_
_entity_poly.entity_id
_entity_poly.type
_entity_poly.pdbx_seq_one_letter_code
_entity_poly.pdbx_strand_id
1 'polypeptide(L)'
;MAMDNMKDHLETKLLAILGEHPWFMAALKAVSDLRLSQWCIGAGVIRNIVYIKGDIMSSLVSRPPAADSSRALAHFEGLLEFETDCWDVHHAISNNRKDFVLLDVRGEELYNSGHIQSAISLPHARINEDSLKEYPPDTLFVVYCAGPHCNATEKAAIRLAKLARPVKKMIGGIAGWLNEGFSLIKV
;
A
#
# COMPACT_ATOMS: atom_id res chain seq x y z
N MET A 1 -23.84 -53.29 -7.45
CA MET A 1 -24.87 -53.01 -6.42
C MET A 1 -24.57 -51.75 -5.59
N ALA A 2 -23.49 -51.64 -4.79
CA ALA A 2 -23.27 -50.40 -4.01
C ALA A 2 -22.89 -49.16 -4.85
N MET A 3 -22.16 -49.36 -5.96
CA MET A 3 -21.81 -48.28 -6.90
C MET A 3 -22.98 -47.81 -7.77
N ASP A 4 -23.89 -48.72 -8.16
CA ASP A 4 -25.06 -48.38 -8.98
C ASP A 4 -26.02 -47.49 -8.18
N ASN A 5 -26.28 -47.82 -6.91
CA ASN A 5 -27.12 -47.00 -6.02
C ASN A 5 -26.54 -45.59 -5.78
N MET A 6 -25.21 -45.44 -5.75
CA MET A 6 -24.57 -44.12 -5.61
C MET A 6 -24.77 -43.27 -6.87
N LYS A 7 -24.67 -43.91 -8.04
CA LYS A 7 -24.85 -43.24 -9.33
C LYS A 7 -26.30 -42.77 -9.50
N ASP A 8 -27.26 -43.62 -9.20
CA ASP A 8 -28.69 -43.28 -9.29
C ASP A 8 -29.07 -42.16 -8.31
N HIS A 9 -28.48 -42.16 -7.10
CA HIS A 9 -28.68 -41.08 -6.13
C HIS A 9 -28.12 -39.74 -6.59
N LEU A 10 -26.93 -39.75 -7.20
CA LEU A 10 -26.30 -38.55 -7.77
C LEU A 10 -27.10 -38.01 -8.96
N GLU A 11 -27.52 -38.88 -9.87
CA GLU A 11 -28.33 -38.50 -11.02
C GLU A 11 -29.67 -37.87 -10.59
N THR A 12 -30.33 -38.46 -9.58
CA THR A 12 -31.58 -37.92 -9.03
C THR A 12 -31.39 -36.53 -8.43
N LYS A 13 -30.32 -36.30 -7.67
CA LYS A 13 -30.01 -34.98 -7.10
C LYS A 13 -29.66 -33.94 -8.15
N LEU A 14 -28.88 -34.33 -9.17
CA LEU A 14 -28.56 -33.46 -10.29
C LEU A 14 -29.82 -33.04 -11.04
N LEU A 15 -30.72 -33.98 -11.34
CA LEU A 15 -31.99 -33.69 -12.02
C LEU A 15 -32.90 -32.75 -11.22
N ALA A 16 -32.93 -32.87 -9.89
CA ALA A 16 -33.67 -31.95 -9.03
C ALA A 16 -33.12 -30.50 -9.13
N ILE A 17 -31.79 -30.33 -9.03
CA ILE A 17 -31.13 -29.02 -9.17
C ILE A 17 -31.37 -28.42 -10.57
N LEU A 18 -31.35 -29.25 -11.62
CA LEU A 18 -31.64 -28.83 -12.99
C LEU A 18 -33.09 -28.36 -13.15
N GLY A 19 -34.04 -29.00 -12.46
CA GLY A 19 -35.46 -28.64 -12.48
C GLY A 19 -35.75 -27.29 -11.81
N GLU A 20 -35.02 -26.96 -10.74
CA GLU A 20 -35.14 -25.67 -10.03
C GLU A 20 -34.51 -24.49 -10.80
N HIS A 21 -33.68 -24.78 -11.81
CA HIS A 21 -32.95 -23.78 -12.59
C HIS A 21 -33.15 -23.97 -14.10
N PRO A 22 -34.34 -23.64 -14.66
CA PRO A 22 -34.65 -23.85 -16.08
C PRO A 22 -33.68 -23.16 -17.04
N TRP A 23 -33.09 -22.04 -16.62
CA TRP A 23 -32.09 -21.29 -17.39
C TRP A 23 -30.79 -22.09 -17.59
N PHE A 24 -30.45 -22.99 -16.67
CA PHE A 24 -29.20 -23.75 -16.71
C PHE A 24 -29.23 -24.81 -17.81
N MET A 25 -30.39 -25.46 -18.01
CA MET A 25 -30.61 -26.37 -19.13
C MET A 25 -30.58 -25.65 -20.49
N ALA A 26 -31.16 -24.45 -20.56
CA ALA A 26 -31.08 -23.61 -21.76
C ALA A 26 -29.63 -23.21 -22.08
N ALA A 27 -28.84 -22.86 -21.06
CA ALA A 27 -27.42 -22.53 -21.20
C ALA A 27 -26.57 -23.74 -21.61
N LEU A 28 -26.80 -24.92 -21.01
CA LEU A 28 -26.16 -26.18 -21.40
C LEU A 28 -26.44 -26.54 -22.85
N LYS A 29 -27.70 -26.38 -23.29
CA LYS A 29 -28.10 -26.63 -24.67
C LYS A 29 -27.41 -25.67 -25.63
N ALA A 30 -27.43 -24.37 -25.33
CA ALA A 30 -26.75 -23.36 -26.14
C ALA A 30 -25.24 -23.63 -26.28
N VAL A 31 -24.58 -24.08 -25.21
CA VAL A 31 -23.14 -24.44 -25.24
C VAL A 31 -22.89 -25.75 -25.99
N SER A 32 -23.77 -26.74 -25.86
CA SER A 32 -23.73 -27.97 -26.66
C SER A 32 -23.88 -27.70 -28.16
N ASP A 33 -24.75 -26.76 -28.51
CA ASP A 33 -25.01 -26.37 -29.91
C ASP A 33 -23.79 -25.70 -30.58
N LEU A 34 -22.85 -25.18 -29.79
CA LEU A 34 -21.56 -24.66 -30.29
C LEU A 34 -20.61 -25.77 -30.79
N ARG A 35 -20.95 -27.06 -30.60
CA ARG A 35 -20.19 -28.24 -31.07
C ARG A 35 -18.68 -28.15 -30.82
N LEU A 36 -18.30 -27.69 -29.64
CA LEU A 36 -16.90 -27.54 -29.26
C LEU A 36 -16.23 -28.91 -29.20
N SER A 37 -15.02 -29.02 -29.75
CA SER A 37 -14.28 -30.27 -29.88
C SER A 37 -13.81 -30.87 -28.53
N GLN A 38 -13.92 -30.11 -27.42
CA GLN A 38 -13.61 -30.58 -26.07
C GLN A 38 -14.64 -30.10 -25.03
N TRP A 39 -15.20 -31.04 -24.27
CA TRP A 39 -16.18 -30.81 -23.19
C TRP A 39 -15.67 -29.86 -22.09
N CYS A 40 -14.35 -29.84 -21.86
CA CYS A 40 -13.66 -28.99 -20.89
C CYS A 40 -13.91 -27.49 -21.15
N ILE A 41 -14.08 -27.10 -22.43
CA ILE A 41 -14.32 -25.71 -22.83
C ILE A 41 -15.76 -25.31 -22.49
N GLY A 42 -16.74 -26.20 -22.74
CA GLY A 42 -18.15 -25.94 -22.45
C GLY A 42 -18.45 -25.82 -20.95
N ALA A 43 -17.88 -26.71 -20.12
CA ALA A 43 -17.99 -26.63 -18.66
C ALA A 43 -17.32 -25.36 -18.10
N GLY A 44 -16.21 -24.90 -18.69
CA GLY A 44 -15.55 -23.65 -18.32
C GLY A 44 -16.38 -22.41 -18.66
N VAL A 45 -17.07 -22.40 -19.80
CA VAL A 45 -17.96 -21.31 -20.23
C VAL A 45 -19.18 -21.21 -19.32
N ILE A 46 -19.81 -22.32 -18.98
CA ILE A 46 -20.94 -22.31 -18.03
C ILE A 46 -20.48 -21.93 -16.63
N ARG A 47 -19.34 -22.45 -16.16
CA ARG A 47 -18.75 -22.00 -14.89
C ARG A 47 -18.58 -20.48 -14.88
N ASN A 48 -18.04 -19.89 -15.94
CA ASN A 48 -17.91 -18.43 -16.05
C ASN A 48 -19.29 -17.76 -16.05
N ILE A 49 -20.26 -18.20 -16.86
CA ILE A 49 -21.59 -17.57 -16.94
C ILE A 49 -22.34 -17.62 -15.58
N VAL A 50 -22.24 -18.72 -14.82
CA VAL A 50 -22.88 -18.87 -13.50
C VAL A 50 -22.16 -18.03 -12.42
N TYR A 51 -20.82 -17.97 -12.44
CA TYR A 51 -20.04 -17.18 -11.47
C TYR A 51 -20.08 -15.67 -11.74
N ILE A 52 -20.29 -15.25 -12.99
CA ILE A 52 -20.22 -13.83 -13.40
C ILE A 52 -21.45 -13.02 -12.98
N LYS A 53 -22.58 -13.66 -12.65
CA LYS A 53 -23.82 -12.92 -12.32
C LYS A 53 -23.82 -12.22 -10.95
N GLY A 54 -22.86 -12.50 -10.07
CA GLY A 54 -22.85 -11.98 -8.69
C GLY A 54 -21.85 -10.88 -8.37
N ASP A 55 -20.68 -10.81 -9.04
CA ASP A 55 -19.53 -10.10 -8.45
C ASP A 55 -18.50 -9.50 -9.44
N ILE A 56 -18.83 -9.32 -10.73
CA ILE A 56 -17.84 -8.87 -11.76
C ILE A 56 -18.24 -7.56 -12.45
N MET A 57 -18.69 -6.55 -11.71
CA MET A 57 -18.72 -5.17 -12.22
C MET A 57 -17.85 -4.20 -11.39
N SER A 58 -17.31 -4.63 -10.24
CA SER A 58 -16.43 -3.80 -9.42
C SER A 58 -14.95 -4.13 -9.67
N SER A 59 -14.15 -3.09 -9.91
CA SER A 59 -12.69 -3.19 -9.94
C SER A 59 -12.16 -3.68 -8.58
N LEU A 60 -10.95 -4.25 -8.54
CA LEU A 60 -10.27 -4.59 -7.27
C LEU A 60 -10.20 -3.39 -6.30
N VAL A 61 -10.13 -2.18 -6.84
CA VAL A 61 -10.09 -0.92 -6.08
C VAL A 61 -11.42 -0.68 -5.34
N SER A 62 -12.54 -0.95 -6.01
CA SER A 62 -13.90 -0.72 -5.49
C SER A 62 -14.53 -1.94 -4.81
N ARG A 63 -13.82 -3.08 -4.75
CA ARG A 63 -14.33 -4.30 -4.10
C ARG A 63 -14.48 -4.12 -2.59
N PRO A 64 -13.44 -3.66 -1.86
CA PRO A 64 -13.67 -3.05 -0.57
C PRO A 64 -14.30 -1.66 -0.81
N PRO A 65 -15.48 -1.37 -0.25
CA PRO A 65 -16.00 -0.01 -0.31
C PRO A 65 -15.04 0.94 0.41
N ALA A 66 -14.92 2.16 -0.10
CA ALA A 66 -14.19 3.21 0.59
C ALA A 66 -14.79 3.47 1.98
N ALA A 67 -13.95 3.95 2.90
CA ALA A 67 -14.44 4.43 4.18
C ALA A 67 -15.41 5.61 3.98
N ASP A 68 -16.36 5.78 4.90
CA ASP A 68 -17.19 6.98 4.92
C ASP A 68 -16.34 8.24 5.20
N SER A 69 -16.88 9.41 4.88
CA SER A 69 -16.15 10.68 4.95
C SER A 69 -15.60 10.99 6.34
N SER A 70 -16.29 10.58 7.42
CA SER A 70 -15.84 10.87 8.79
C SER A 70 -14.61 10.04 9.17
N ARG A 71 -14.60 8.75 8.80
CA ARG A 71 -13.45 7.86 9.00
C ARG A 71 -12.28 8.25 8.10
N ALA A 72 -12.56 8.65 6.86
CA ALA A 72 -11.54 9.14 5.94
C ALA A 72 -10.85 10.40 6.50
N LEU A 73 -11.63 11.38 6.96
CA LEU A 73 -11.11 12.62 7.55
C LEU A 73 -10.17 12.32 8.72
N ALA A 74 -10.64 11.58 9.73
CA ALA A 74 -9.84 11.25 10.91
C ALA A 74 -8.55 10.48 10.55
N HIS A 75 -8.61 9.61 9.55
CA HIS A 75 -7.43 8.86 9.09
C HIS A 75 -6.40 9.76 8.42
N PHE A 76 -6.82 10.60 7.46
CA PHE A 76 -5.90 11.41 6.68
C PHE A 76 -5.35 12.61 7.47
N GLU A 77 -6.13 13.21 8.37
CA GLU A 77 -5.62 14.22 9.31
C GLU A 77 -4.54 13.62 10.22
N GLY A 78 -4.82 12.46 10.83
CA GLY A 78 -3.83 11.76 11.65
C GLY A 78 -2.59 11.36 10.85
N LEU A 79 -2.73 10.91 9.60
CA LEU A 79 -1.59 10.57 8.74
C LEU A 79 -0.65 11.78 8.54
N LEU A 80 -1.21 12.98 8.31
CA LEU A 80 -0.44 14.20 8.10
C LEU A 80 0.23 14.72 9.38
N GLU A 81 -0.17 14.27 10.57
CA GLU A 81 0.56 14.54 11.82
C GLU A 81 1.90 13.80 11.87
N PHE A 82 2.02 12.64 11.22
CA PHE A 82 3.21 11.78 11.29
C PHE A 82 4.12 11.89 10.06
N GLU A 83 3.61 12.42 8.94
CA GLU A 83 4.27 12.33 7.64
C GLU A 83 4.29 13.69 6.91
N THR A 84 5.28 13.87 6.05
CA THR A 84 5.40 14.98 5.07
C THR A 84 5.97 14.42 3.78
N ASP A 85 5.68 15.01 2.63
CA ASP A 85 6.26 14.57 1.35
C ASP A 85 7.56 15.33 1.01
N CYS A 86 8.19 14.95 -0.11
CA CYS A 86 9.42 15.59 -0.59
C CYS A 86 9.14 17.02 -1.07
N TRP A 87 7.97 17.26 -1.66
CA TRP A 87 7.58 18.56 -2.19
C TRP A 87 7.44 19.62 -1.10
N ASP A 88 6.77 19.32 0.02
CA ASP A 88 6.62 20.21 1.16
C ASP A 88 7.98 20.59 1.77
N VAL A 89 8.87 19.61 1.93
CA VAL A 89 10.23 19.83 2.42
C VAL A 89 11.02 20.71 1.46
N HIS A 90 10.97 20.40 0.16
CA HIS A 90 11.62 21.21 -0.87
C HIS A 90 11.07 22.64 -0.87
N HIS A 91 9.76 22.80 -0.88
CA HIS A 91 9.11 24.10 -0.86
C HIS A 91 9.51 24.92 0.38
N ALA A 92 9.56 24.31 1.56
CA ALA A 92 10.01 24.97 2.78
C ALA A 92 11.48 25.44 2.69
N ILE A 93 12.36 24.62 2.11
CA ILE A 93 13.77 24.95 1.91
C ILE A 93 13.92 26.09 0.87
N SER A 94 13.35 25.93 -0.33
CA SER A 94 13.50 26.86 -1.45
C SER A 94 12.90 28.24 -1.19
N ASN A 95 11.87 28.32 -0.35
CA ASN A 95 11.24 29.58 0.02
C ASN A 95 11.76 30.17 1.34
N ASN A 96 12.82 29.60 1.92
CA ASN A 96 13.40 30.02 3.20
C ASN A 96 12.36 30.07 4.34
N ARG A 97 11.49 29.06 4.39
CA ARG A 97 10.43 28.87 5.40
C ARG A 97 10.66 27.60 6.24
N LYS A 98 11.89 27.09 6.28
CA LYS A 98 12.23 25.90 7.06
C LYS A 98 12.25 26.21 8.55
N ASP A 99 11.27 25.67 9.27
CA ASP A 99 11.08 25.76 10.73
C ASP A 99 11.32 24.42 11.45
N PHE A 100 11.94 23.46 10.76
CA PHE A 100 12.26 22.13 11.25
C PHE A 100 13.73 21.76 11.03
N VAL A 101 14.18 20.73 11.75
CA VAL A 101 15.49 20.10 11.55
C VAL A 101 15.32 18.88 10.65
N LEU A 102 15.92 18.92 9.46
CA LEU A 102 15.93 17.81 8.52
C LEU A 102 17.10 16.86 8.85
N LEU A 103 16.80 15.60 9.14
CA LEU A 103 17.78 14.58 9.48
C LEU A 103 17.90 13.53 8.38
N ASP A 104 19.11 13.34 7.90
CA ASP A 104 19.48 12.15 7.15
C ASP A 104 19.84 11.04 8.13
N VAL A 105 19.00 10.01 8.19
CA VAL A 105 19.16 8.91 9.16
C VAL A 105 19.87 7.69 8.58
N ARG A 106 20.43 7.82 7.37
CA ARG A 106 21.29 6.82 6.72
C ARG A 106 22.68 6.79 7.36
N GLY A 107 23.56 5.92 6.86
CA GLY A 107 24.97 5.94 7.24
C GLY A 107 25.69 7.17 6.68
N GLU A 108 26.75 7.59 7.36
CA GLU A 108 27.53 8.79 7.00
C GLU A 108 28.13 8.72 5.60
N GLU A 109 28.54 7.53 5.14
CA GLU A 109 29.03 7.32 3.77
C GLU A 109 27.98 7.69 2.72
N LEU A 110 26.71 7.31 2.95
CA LEU A 110 25.61 7.64 2.06
C LEU A 110 25.30 9.13 2.08
N TYR A 111 25.33 9.76 3.25
CA TYR A 111 25.19 11.22 3.40
C TYR A 111 26.27 11.97 2.60
N ASN A 112 27.54 11.56 2.76
CA ASN A 112 28.68 12.18 2.08
C ASN A 112 28.60 12.01 0.56
N SER A 113 28.10 10.86 0.07
CA SER A 113 27.91 10.62 -1.36
C SER A 113 26.81 11.48 -2.00
N GLY A 114 25.88 12.00 -1.19
CA GLY A 114 24.79 12.87 -1.64
C GLY A 114 23.65 12.94 -0.62
N HIS A 115 23.27 14.14 -0.21
CA HIS A 115 22.19 14.40 0.76
C HIS A 115 21.36 15.63 0.36
N ILE A 116 20.20 15.80 1.01
CA ILE A 116 19.32 16.94 0.78
C ILE A 116 19.96 18.19 1.38
N GLN A 117 19.86 19.32 0.66
CA GLN A 117 20.39 20.58 1.16
C GLN A 117 19.86 20.91 2.55
N SER A 118 20.76 21.35 3.45
CA SER A 118 20.45 21.71 4.84
C SER A 118 20.02 20.57 5.76
N ALA A 119 20.14 19.31 5.30
CA ALA A 119 20.02 18.14 6.15
C ALA A 119 21.23 17.99 7.08
N ILE A 120 21.02 17.38 8.23
CA ILE A 120 22.07 17.02 9.20
C ILE A 120 22.21 15.49 9.20
N SER A 121 23.44 15.00 9.10
CA SER A 121 23.74 13.57 9.24
C SER A 121 23.58 13.14 10.69
N LEU A 122 22.56 12.32 10.96
CA LEU A 122 22.38 11.67 12.26
C LEU A 122 21.85 10.25 12.03
N PRO A 123 22.74 9.27 11.79
CA PRO A 123 22.35 7.89 11.57
C PRO A 123 21.40 7.41 12.67
N HIS A 124 20.31 6.75 12.31
CA HIS A 124 19.23 6.43 13.27
C HIS A 124 19.72 5.76 14.56
N ALA A 125 20.78 4.95 14.50
CA ALA A 125 21.38 4.24 15.64
C ALA A 125 22.10 5.15 16.64
N ARG A 126 22.48 6.37 16.23
CA ARG A 126 23.18 7.37 17.05
C ARG A 126 22.23 8.36 17.75
N ILE A 127 20.92 8.28 17.50
CA ILE A 127 19.92 9.13 18.14
C ILE A 127 19.80 8.74 19.62
N ASN A 128 20.22 9.66 20.49
CA ASN A 128 20.19 9.58 21.95
C ASN A 128 20.10 11.00 22.57
N GLU A 129 20.00 11.09 23.90
CA GLU A 129 19.89 12.38 24.61
C GLU A 129 21.05 13.33 24.29
N ASP A 130 22.29 12.84 24.30
CA ASP A 130 23.48 13.65 24.02
C ASP A 130 23.48 14.22 22.61
N SER A 131 23.07 13.44 21.61
CA SER A 131 22.97 13.88 20.22
C SER A 131 21.92 14.96 20.00
N LEU A 132 20.97 15.10 20.94
CA LEU A 132 19.84 16.02 20.85
C LEU A 132 19.94 17.21 21.82
N LYS A 133 21.01 17.29 22.62
CA LYS A 133 21.16 18.26 23.71
C LYS A 133 21.13 19.73 23.26
N GLU A 134 21.53 19.98 22.01
CA GLU A 134 21.62 21.33 21.44
C GLU A 134 20.29 21.81 20.86
N TYR A 135 19.31 20.90 20.69
CA TYR A 135 18.01 21.24 20.14
C TYR A 135 16.98 21.51 21.26
N PRO A 136 16.21 22.62 21.17
CA PRO A 136 15.06 22.85 22.03
C PRO A 136 14.10 21.64 22.08
N PRO A 137 13.44 21.35 23.22
CA PRO A 137 12.49 20.22 23.37
C PRO A 137 11.40 20.14 22.30
N ASP A 138 10.90 21.29 21.86
CA ASP A 138 9.83 21.48 20.88
C ASP A 138 10.31 21.47 19.42
N THR A 139 11.61 21.27 19.17
CA THR A 139 12.16 21.18 17.82
C THR A 139 11.46 20.09 17.02
N LEU A 140 10.82 20.47 15.92
CA LEU A 140 10.28 19.53 14.96
C LEU A 140 11.42 18.89 14.16
N PHE A 141 11.54 17.57 14.25
CA PHE A 141 12.45 16.81 13.41
C PHE A 141 11.70 16.21 12.21
N VAL A 142 12.30 16.32 11.03
CA VAL A 142 11.86 15.60 9.83
C VAL A 142 12.96 14.61 9.46
N VAL A 143 12.64 13.31 9.46
CA VAL A 143 13.63 12.25 9.15
C VAL A 143 13.42 11.69 7.75
N TYR A 144 14.51 11.42 7.03
CA TYR A 144 14.45 10.71 5.75
C TYR A 144 15.54 9.63 5.61
N CYS A 145 15.26 8.63 4.77
CA CYS A 145 16.20 7.56 4.40
C CYS A 145 16.34 7.45 2.87
N ALA A 146 16.81 6.30 2.36
CA ALA A 146 17.01 6.05 0.94
C ALA A 146 15.70 6.04 0.14
N GLY A 147 14.61 5.52 0.71
CA GLY A 147 13.31 5.49 0.06
C GLY A 147 12.33 4.49 0.71
N PRO A 148 11.24 4.11 0.02
CA PRO A 148 10.11 3.37 0.61
C PRO A 148 10.47 1.96 1.11
N HIS A 149 11.61 1.41 0.70
CA HIS A 149 12.10 0.11 1.17
C HIS A 149 13.01 0.19 2.40
N CYS A 150 13.20 1.39 2.98
CA CYS A 150 14.03 1.59 4.15
C CYS A 150 13.20 1.81 5.41
N ASN A 151 13.46 1.02 6.46
CA ASN A 151 12.81 1.16 7.78
C ASN A 151 13.57 2.09 8.75
N ALA A 152 14.63 2.77 8.31
CA ALA A 152 15.44 3.61 9.21
C ALA A 152 14.68 4.86 9.68
N THR A 153 13.78 5.38 8.86
CA THR A 153 12.87 6.49 9.20
C THR A 153 11.99 6.15 10.39
N GLU A 154 11.33 5.00 10.37
CA GLU A 154 10.48 4.52 11.47
C GLU A 154 11.31 4.30 12.73
N LYS A 155 12.49 3.67 12.61
CA LYS A 155 13.38 3.46 13.76
C LYS A 155 13.87 4.79 14.36
N ALA A 156 14.15 5.79 13.54
CA ALA A 156 14.55 7.11 13.99
C ALA A 156 13.39 7.85 14.67
N ALA A 157 12.21 7.84 14.04
CA ALA A 157 11.01 8.45 14.61
C ALA A 157 10.64 7.84 15.96
N ILE A 158 10.71 6.52 16.11
CA ILE A 158 10.49 5.84 17.40
C ILE A 158 11.48 6.31 18.47
N ARG A 159 12.78 6.48 18.12
CA ARG A 159 13.78 6.97 19.07
C ARG A 159 13.53 8.41 19.48
N LEU A 160 13.23 9.28 18.51
CA LEU A 160 12.89 10.69 18.77
C LEU A 160 11.63 10.81 19.64
N ALA A 161 10.57 10.07 19.32
CA ALA A 161 9.33 10.06 20.09
C ALA A 161 9.53 9.56 21.53
N LYS A 162 10.36 8.51 21.73
CA LYS A 162 10.74 8.03 23.08
C LYS A 162 11.51 9.08 23.89
N LEU A 163 12.23 9.97 23.21
CA LEU A 163 12.94 11.10 23.81
C LEU A 163 12.08 12.37 23.86
N ALA A 164 10.76 12.22 23.71
CA ALA A 164 9.76 13.30 23.73
C ALA A 164 10.04 14.42 22.71
N ARG A 165 10.61 14.08 21.55
CA ARG A 165 10.87 15.04 20.46
C ARG A 165 9.78 14.93 19.38
N PRO A 166 9.16 16.06 18.98
CA PRO A 166 8.24 16.07 17.83
C PRO A 166 8.94 15.58 16.56
N VAL A 167 8.30 14.67 15.84
CA VAL A 167 8.92 14.07 14.65
C VAL A 167 7.89 13.75 13.57
N LYS A 168 8.25 14.02 12.32
CA LYS A 168 7.60 13.51 11.12
C LYS A 168 8.59 12.71 10.27
N LYS A 169 8.11 11.74 9.50
CA LYS A 169 8.91 11.12 8.43
C LYS A 169 8.65 11.81 7.10
N MET A 170 9.70 12.03 6.32
CA MET A 170 9.57 12.42 4.93
C MET A 170 9.41 11.17 4.06
N ILE A 171 8.21 10.97 3.51
CA ILE A 171 7.94 9.83 2.64
C ILE A 171 8.69 9.97 1.31
N GLY A 172 8.93 8.83 0.65
CA GLY A 172 9.70 8.77 -0.61
C GLY A 172 11.23 8.79 -0.42
N GLY A 173 11.74 9.46 0.62
CA GLY A 173 13.17 9.56 0.91
C GLY A 173 13.98 10.14 -0.26
N ILE A 174 15.26 9.77 -0.37
CA ILE A 174 16.12 10.22 -1.47
C ILE A 174 15.61 9.76 -2.85
N ALA A 175 15.04 8.55 -2.94
CA ALA A 175 14.47 8.05 -4.19
C ALA A 175 13.30 8.92 -4.69
N GLY A 176 12.40 9.33 -3.79
CA GLY A 176 11.32 10.27 -4.10
C GLY A 176 11.86 11.65 -4.49
N TRP A 177 12.78 12.18 -3.69
CA TRP A 177 13.43 13.48 -3.94
C TRP A 177 14.03 13.57 -5.35
N LEU A 178 14.77 12.55 -5.77
CA LEU A 178 15.38 12.49 -7.11
C LEU A 178 14.33 12.31 -8.22
N ASN A 179 13.26 11.54 -7.97
CA ASN A 179 12.19 11.34 -8.94
C ASN A 179 11.42 12.63 -9.22
N GLU A 180 11.26 13.49 -8.20
CA GLU A 180 10.66 14.82 -8.34
C GLU A 180 11.59 15.83 -9.06
N GLY A 181 12.81 15.43 -9.42
CA GLY A 181 13.77 16.25 -10.16
C GLY A 181 14.61 17.18 -9.28
N PHE A 182 14.62 16.97 -7.96
CA PHE A 182 15.41 17.77 -7.03
C PHE A 182 16.86 17.28 -6.92
N SER A 183 17.76 18.22 -6.67
CA SER A 183 19.19 17.94 -6.59
C SER A 183 19.64 17.54 -5.18
N LEU A 184 20.69 16.73 -5.12
CA LEU A 184 21.44 16.44 -3.89
C LEU A 184 22.73 17.26 -3.87
N ILE A 185 23.18 17.61 -2.67
CA ILE A 185 24.50 18.19 -2.43
C ILE A 185 25.44 17.15 -1.85
N LYS A 186 26.74 17.39 -1.94
CA LYS A 186 27.79 16.55 -1.35
C LYS A 186 28.58 17.38 -0.34
N VAL A 187 29.19 16.68 0.62
CA VAL A 187 30.13 17.27 1.58
C VAL A 187 31.46 17.58 0.89
#